data_AF-A0AAP0B3B0-F1
#
_entry.id   AF-A0AAP0B3B0-F1
#
_cell.length_a   1.000
_cell.length_b   1.000
_cell.length_c   1.000
_cell.angle_alpha   90.00
_cell.angle_beta   90.00
_cell.angle_gamma   90.00
#
_symmetry.space_group_name_H-M   'P 1'
#
loop_
_entity.id
_entity.type
_entity.pdbx_description
1 polymer ?
#
loop_
_entity_poly.entity_id
_entity_poly.type
_entity_poly.pdbx_seq_one_letter_code
_entity_poly.pdbx_strand_id
1 'polypeptide(L)'
;MLTVSPCSSAASPPGTMVYAAKAGGALWANGAACGRTYCVMCTGATNPSQPSPCTGQSSIYAIIQAQCSNCGATISLSKIGFKAIANPNAATTITIDYAQRHFYVENPKRVKITWMELCRAKIH
;
A
#
# COMPACT_ATOMS: atom_id res chain seq x y z
N MET A 1 -9.29 18.35 -9.49
CA MET A 1 -8.22 18.00 -10.45
C MET A 1 -7.94 16.51 -10.29
N LEU A 2 -8.51 15.68 -11.16
CA LEU A 2 -8.23 14.25 -11.20
C LEU A 2 -6.86 14.09 -11.88
N THR A 3 -5.80 13.87 -11.10
CA THR A 3 -4.48 13.60 -11.67
C THR A 3 -4.56 12.26 -12.41
N VAL A 4 -4.49 12.31 -13.74
CA VAL A 4 -4.35 11.13 -14.58
C VAL A 4 -3.17 10.32 -14.05
N SER A 5 -3.44 9.09 -13.59
CA SER A 5 -2.37 8.17 -13.21
C SER A 5 -1.57 7.82 -14.46
N PRO A 6 -0.23 7.91 -14.47
CA PRO A 6 0.57 7.33 -15.54
C PRO A 6 0.38 5.80 -15.67
N CYS A 7 -0.22 5.14 -14.67
CA CYS A 7 -0.75 3.79 -14.78
C CYS A 7 -2.15 3.80 -15.42
N SER A 8 -2.23 3.37 -16.68
CA SER A 8 -3.47 3.33 -17.47
C SER A 8 -4.48 2.24 -17.03
N SER A 9 -4.19 1.45 -15.98
CA SER A 9 -5.00 0.27 -15.61
C SER A 9 -5.12 -0.03 -14.10
N ALA A 10 -4.88 0.97 -13.23
CA ALA A 10 -4.99 0.79 -11.79
C ALA A 10 -6.47 0.67 -11.33
N ALA A 11 -7.03 -0.55 -11.32
CA ALA A 11 -8.40 -0.81 -10.86
C ALA A 11 -8.43 -1.42 -9.46
N SER A 12 -9.19 -0.82 -8.55
CA SER A 12 -9.47 -1.37 -7.23
C SER A 12 -10.58 -2.43 -7.31
N PRO A 13 -10.52 -3.52 -6.53
CA PRO A 13 -11.62 -4.49 -6.45
C PRO A 13 -12.89 -3.83 -5.91
N PRO A 14 -14.08 -4.23 -6.39
CA PRO A 14 -15.34 -3.77 -5.83
C PRO A 14 -15.41 -4.02 -4.32
N GLY A 15 -15.84 -3.02 -3.55
CA GLY A 15 -16.01 -3.14 -2.10
C GLY A 15 -14.72 -3.14 -1.27
N THR A 16 -13.54 -2.96 -1.87
CA THR A 16 -12.27 -2.84 -1.14
C THR A 16 -11.75 -1.40 -1.19
N MET A 17 -11.49 -0.82 -0.01
CA MET A 17 -10.82 0.48 0.05
C MET A 17 -9.34 0.32 -0.31
N VAL A 18 -8.93 0.98 -1.40
CA VAL A 18 -7.55 0.97 -1.88
C VAL A 18 -7.04 2.41 -1.96
N TYR A 19 -5.88 2.65 -1.37
CA TYR A 19 -5.26 3.96 -1.31
C TYR A 19 -4.28 4.16 -2.47
N ALA A 20 -4.22 5.37 -3.00
CA ALA A 20 -3.20 5.73 -3.97
C ALA A 20 -1.80 5.71 -3.32
N ALA A 21 -0.81 5.23 -4.07
CA ALA A 21 0.59 5.24 -3.68
C ALA A 21 1.51 5.45 -4.91
N LYS A 22 2.75 5.84 -4.64
CA LYS A 22 3.83 5.90 -5.63
C LYS A 22 4.95 4.95 -5.22
N ALA A 23 5.62 4.32 -6.19
CA ALA A 23 6.74 3.42 -5.91
C ALA A 23 8.08 4.13 -6.12
N GLY A 24 8.98 4.04 -5.15
CA GLY A 24 10.35 4.52 -5.27
C GLY A 24 11.35 3.39 -5.53
N GLY A 25 12.57 3.77 -5.91
CA GLY A 25 13.72 2.87 -6.04
C GLY A 25 13.44 1.60 -6.84
N ALA A 26 13.94 0.47 -6.33
CA ALA A 26 13.81 -0.84 -6.97
C ALA A 26 12.36 -1.31 -7.12
N LEU A 27 11.44 -0.88 -6.24
CA LEU A 27 10.04 -1.30 -6.30
C LEU A 27 9.37 -0.85 -7.60
N TRP A 28 9.72 0.33 -8.14
CA TRP A 28 9.14 0.81 -9.39
C TRP A 28 9.40 -0.15 -10.57
N ALA A 29 10.57 -0.81 -10.58
CA ALA A 29 10.96 -1.82 -11.56
C ALA A 29 10.67 -1.42 -13.02
N ASN A 30 11.13 -0.23 -13.43
CA ASN A 30 10.90 0.33 -14.76
C ASN A 30 9.43 0.37 -15.19
N GLY A 31 8.52 0.63 -14.24
CA GLY A 31 7.08 0.67 -14.47
C GLY A 31 6.37 -0.67 -14.30
N ALA A 32 7.08 -1.77 -14.04
CA ALA A 32 6.45 -3.07 -13.84
C ALA A 32 5.52 -3.10 -12.60
N ALA A 33 5.75 -2.22 -11.61
CA ALA A 33 4.89 -2.10 -10.43
C ALA A 33 3.62 -1.26 -10.66
N CYS A 34 3.51 -0.56 -11.79
CA CYS A 34 2.39 0.30 -12.14
C CYS A 34 1.07 -0.51 -12.14
N GLY A 35 0.05 -0.04 -11.41
CA GLY A 35 -1.24 -0.73 -11.26
C GLY A 35 -1.25 -1.92 -10.31
N ARG A 36 -0.10 -2.34 -9.78
CA ARG A 36 -0.06 -3.41 -8.76
C ARG A 36 -0.57 -2.89 -7.43
N THR A 37 -1.32 -3.74 -6.73
CA THR A 37 -1.76 -3.46 -5.37
C THR A 37 -0.87 -4.18 -4.36
N TYR A 38 -0.56 -3.50 -3.27
CA TYR A 38 0.20 -4.01 -2.15
C TYR A 38 -0.64 -3.96 -0.89
N CYS A 39 -0.54 -5.01 -0.09
CA CYS A 39 -0.90 -4.95 1.31
C CYS A 39 0.26 -4.27 2.05
N VAL A 40 0.00 -3.22 2.82
CA VAL A 40 1.01 -2.40 3.51
C VAL A 40 0.66 -2.29 5.00
N MET A 41 1.61 -2.60 5.87
CA MET A 41 1.46 -2.55 7.32
C MET A 41 2.56 -1.68 7.93
N CYS A 42 2.20 -0.80 8.87
CA CYS A 42 3.18 -0.05 9.66
C CYS A 42 3.81 -0.97 10.72
N THR A 43 5.14 -1.00 10.80
CA THR A 43 5.88 -1.79 11.80
C THR A 43 6.64 -0.94 12.80
N GLY A 44 6.81 0.36 12.55
CA GLY A 44 7.37 1.28 13.53
C GLY A 44 7.90 2.57 12.92
N ALA A 45 8.64 3.32 13.73
CA ALA A 45 9.41 4.47 13.28
C ALA A 45 10.65 4.04 12.47
N THR A 46 11.18 4.96 11.67
CA THR A 46 12.50 4.78 11.04
C THR A 46 13.66 5.07 12.00
N ASN A 47 13.42 5.87 13.05
CA ASN A 47 14.42 6.22 14.05
C ASN A 47 13.93 5.81 15.46
N PRO A 48 14.76 5.16 16.30
CA PRO A 48 14.36 4.71 17.64
C PRO A 48 13.89 5.83 18.58
N SER A 49 14.39 7.05 18.38
CA SER A 49 14.04 8.22 19.20
C SER A 49 12.68 8.86 18.84
N GLN A 50 12.01 8.40 17.77
CA GLN A 50 10.69 8.91 17.38
C GLN A 50 9.57 8.21 18.16
N PRO A 51 8.50 8.94 18.53
CA PRO A 51 7.31 8.33 19.11
C PRO A 51 6.72 7.29 18.15
N SER A 52 6.21 6.18 18.69
CA SER A 52 5.63 5.09 17.89
C SER A 52 4.56 5.65 16.94
N PRO A 53 4.80 5.64 15.62
CA PRO A 53 3.94 6.35 14.68
C PRO A 53 2.76 5.50 14.25
N CYS A 54 2.79 4.18 14.42
CA CYS A 54 1.74 3.29 13.97
C CYS A 54 0.46 3.49 14.79
N THR A 55 -0.71 3.49 14.14
CA THR A 55 -2.02 3.69 14.81
C THR A 55 -2.51 2.46 15.57
N GLY A 56 -1.74 1.36 15.59
CA GLY A 56 -2.15 0.06 16.11
C GLY A 56 -3.17 -0.68 15.23
N GLN A 57 -3.52 -0.10 14.07
CA GLN A 57 -4.52 -0.63 13.15
C GLN A 57 -3.94 -1.44 12.00
N SER A 58 -4.86 -2.19 11.40
CA SER A 58 -4.76 -3.07 10.25
C SER A 58 -3.94 -2.50 9.09
N SER A 59 -3.26 -3.41 8.41
CA SER A 59 -2.70 -3.22 7.09
C SER A 59 -3.73 -2.69 6.07
N ILE A 60 -3.29 -1.85 5.14
CA ILE A 60 -4.12 -1.28 4.07
C ILE A 60 -3.75 -1.85 2.71
N TYR A 61 -4.67 -1.74 1.75
CA TYR A 61 -4.35 -1.94 0.34
C TYR A 61 -3.92 -0.63 -0.31
N ALA A 62 -2.80 -0.63 -1.01
CA ALA A 62 -2.25 0.53 -1.70
C ALA A 62 -1.90 0.19 -3.16
N ILE A 63 -2.39 0.99 -4.10
CA ILE A 63 -2.14 0.79 -5.54
C ILE A 63 -1.10 1.76 -6.05
N ILE A 64 -0.10 1.25 -6.77
CA ILE A 64 0.95 2.08 -7.36
C ILE A 64 0.40 2.78 -8.59
N GLN A 65 0.39 4.11 -8.54
CA GLN A 65 -0.13 4.97 -9.60
C GLN A 65 0.97 5.69 -10.39
N ALA A 66 2.16 5.84 -9.83
CA ALA A 66 3.29 6.51 -10.47
C ALA A 66 4.64 6.12 -9.83
N GLN A 67 5.73 6.46 -10.52
CA GLN A 67 7.06 6.48 -9.93
C GLN A 67 7.20 7.63 -8.93
N CYS A 68 8.02 7.40 -7.92
CA CYS A 68 8.42 8.36 -6.91
C CYS A 68 9.94 8.57 -7.00
N SER A 69 10.39 9.39 -7.96
CA SER A 69 11.82 9.47 -8.31
C SER A 69 12.72 10.04 -7.20
N ASN A 70 12.18 10.94 -6.35
CA ASN A 70 12.98 11.69 -5.37
C ASN A 70 12.44 11.63 -3.94
N CYS A 71 11.62 10.64 -3.59
CA CYS A 71 10.99 10.62 -2.25
C CYS A 71 11.74 9.82 -1.19
N GLY A 72 12.81 9.10 -1.55
CA GLY A 72 13.59 8.29 -0.60
C GLY A 72 12.84 7.10 0.03
N ALA A 73 11.54 6.93 -0.28
CA ALA A 73 10.68 5.88 0.26
C ALA A 73 10.45 4.75 -0.76
N THR A 74 10.35 3.51 -0.28
CA THR A 74 9.97 2.35 -1.08
C THR A 74 8.53 2.47 -1.62
N ILE A 75 7.59 2.83 -0.73
CA ILE A 75 6.18 3.13 -1.07
C ILE A 75 5.83 4.48 -0.45
N SER A 76 5.47 5.44 -1.29
CA SER A 76 4.94 6.75 -0.85
C SER A 76 3.42 6.71 -0.91
N LEU A 77 2.77 6.54 0.24
CA LEU A 77 1.32 6.55 0.36
C LEU A 77 0.72 7.96 0.14
N SER A 78 -0.51 8.01 -0.35
CA SER A 78 -1.33 9.22 -0.28
C SER A 78 -1.56 9.67 1.16
N LYS A 79 -1.88 10.96 1.38
CA LYS A 79 -2.11 11.53 2.74
C LYS A 79 -3.15 10.75 3.54
N ILE A 80 -4.22 10.30 2.89
CA ILE A 80 -5.28 9.50 3.52
C ILE A 80 -4.82 8.06 3.81
N GLY A 81 -4.00 7.46 2.93
CA GLY A 81 -3.44 6.12 3.16
C GLY A 81 -2.40 6.12 4.29
N PHE A 82 -1.53 7.13 4.34
CA PHE A 82 -0.58 7.28 5.44
C PHE A 82 -1.31 7.38 6.78
N LYS A 83 -2.31 8.27 6.88
CA LYS A 83 -3.14 8.46 8.08
C LYS A 83 -3.89 7.22 8.54
N ALA A 84 -4.14 6.27 7.63
CA ALA A 84 -4.82 5.03 7.96
C ALA A 84 -3.94 4.07 8.79
N ILE A 85 -2.61 4.11 8.60
CA ILE A 85 -1.67 3.21 9.30
C ILE A 85 -0.70 3.91 10.24
N ALA A 86 -0.55 5.24 10.14
CA ALA A 86 0.37 6.00 10.97
C ALA A 86 -0.09 7.45 11.25
N ASN A 87 0.33 7.98 12.39
CA ASN A 87 0.12 9.36 12.80
C ASN A 87 1.15 10.29 12.11
N PRO A 88 0.73 11.17 11.19
CA PRO A 88 1.64 12.07 10.47
C PRO A 88 2.29 13.15 11.37
N ASN A 89 1.76 13.37 12.58
CA ASN A 89 2.38 14.26 13.56
C ASN A 89 3.50 13.56 14.36
N ALA A 90 3.52 12.23 14.39
CA ALA A 90 4.54 11.44 15.09
C ALA A 90 5.75 11.16 14.19
N ALA A 91 5.51 10.87 12.91
CA ALA A 91 6.55 10.68 11.91
C ALA A 91 6.05 10.99 10.50
N THR A 92 6.95 11.47 9.64
CA THR A 92 6.71 11.64 8.20
C THR A 92 7.17 10.44 7.37
N THR A 93 7.99 9.55 7.96
CA THR A 93 8.48 8.30 7.38
C THR A 93 8.35 7.19 8.41
N ILE A 94 7.94 6.00 7.98
CA ILE A 94 7.73 4.84 8.84
C ILE A 94 8.37 3.61 8.22
N THR A 95 8.69 2.62 9.06
CA THR A 95 9.05 1.28 8.62
C THR A 95 7.77 0.52 8.32
N ILE A 96 7.77 -0.22 7.21
CA ILE A 96 6.60 -0.96 6.73
C ILE A 96 6.97 -2.39 6.35
N ASP A 97 6.03 -3.30 6.56
CA ASP A 97 5.97 -4.56 5.83
C ASP A 97 5.00 -4.41 4.67
N TYR A 98 5.35 -5.01 3.52
CA TYR A 98 4.47 -4.97 2.36
C TYR A 98 4.57 -6.24 1.52
N ALA A 99 3.45 -6.62 0.90
CA ALA A 99 3.36 -7.77 0.01
C ALA A 99 2.44 -7.45 -1.18
N GLN A 100 2.87 -7.81 -2.39
CA GLN A 100 2.03 -7.69 -3.58
C GLN A 100 0.79 -8.58 -3.43
N ARG A 101 -0.37 -8.05 -3.82
CA ARG A 101 -1.64 -8.78 -3.83
C ARG A 101 -2.20 -8.80 -5.24
N HIS A 102 -2.55 -9.99 -5.71
CA HIS A 102 -3.39 -10.17 -6.88
C HIS A 102 -4.84 -10.23 -6.42
N PHE A 103 -5.65 -9.32 -6.92
CA PHE A 103 -7.09 -9.46 -6.85
C PHE A 103 -7.53 -10.14 -8.14
N TYR A 104 -7.83 -11.42 -8.06
CA TYR A 104 -8.48 -12.10 -9.18
C TYR A 104 -9.95 -11.66 -9.19
N VAL A 105 -10.42 -11.08 -10.31
CA VAL A 105 -11.86 -10.96 -10.58
C VAL A 105 -12.27 -12.34 -11.10
N GLU A 106 -12.62 -13.25 -10.19
CA GLU A 106 -13.03 -14.59 -10.60
C GLU A 106 -14.38 -14.50 -11.32
N ASN A 107 -14.40 -14.93 -12.58
CA ASN A 107 -15.62 -15.33 -13.28
C ASN A 107 -16.34 -16.37 -12.38
N PRO A 108 -17.65 -16.23 -12.06
CA PRO A 108 -18.24 -16.84 -10.88
C PRO A 108 -18.38 -18.36 -11.02
N LYS A 109 -17.31 -19.08 -10.70
CA LYS A 109 -17.33 -20.52 -10.44
C LYS A 109 -16.72 -20.75 -9.06
N ARG A 110 -17.60 -20.73 -8.05
CA ARG A 110 -17.37 -21.08 -6.63
C ARG A 110 -15.92 -21.06 -6.19
N VAL A 111 -15.51 -19.95 -5.60
CA VAL A 111 -14.25 -19.93 -4.84
C VAL A 111 -14.59 -19.96 -3.37
N LYS A 112 -14.01 -20.94 -2.67
CA LYS A 112 -14.16 -21.12 -1.23
C LYS A 112 -13.41 -19.99 -0.55
N ILE A 113 -14.13 -18.95 -0.16
CA ILE A 113 -13.59 -17.91 0.73
C ILE A 113 -13.67 -18.50 2.15
N THR A 114 -12.59 -19.11 2.63
CA THR A 114 -12.42 -19.37 4.07
C THR A 114 -12.11 -18.04 4.76
N TRP A 115 -12.69 -17.82 5.94
CA TRP A 115 -12.62 -16.59 6.76
C TRP A 115 -11.51 -15.60 6.38
N MET A 116 -11.89 -14.57 5.61
CA MET A 116 -11.33 -13.21 5.65
C MET A 116 -9.79 -13.12 5.78
N GLU A 117 -9.04 -13.67 4.82
CA GLU A 117 -7.60 -13.40 4.63
C GLU A 117 -7.35 -11.99 4.05
N LEU A 118 -8.12 -11.00 4.48
CA LEU A 118 -7.90 -9.60 4.13
C LEU A 118 -6.56 -9.17 4.71
N CYS A 119 -5.64 -8.84 3.81
CA CYS A 119 -4.37 -8.18 4.09
C CYS A 119 -3.59 -8.73 5.31
N ARG A 120 -3.67 -10.02 5.66
CA ARG A 120 -2.71 -10.59 6.61
C ARG A 120 -1.37 -10.68 5.90
N ALA A 121 -0.50 -9.69 6.08
CA ALA A 121 0.92 -9.86 5.83
C ALA A 121 1.33 -11.08 6.66
N LYS A 122 1.45 -12.26 6.03
CA LYS A 122 2.07 -13.42 6.67
C LYS A 122 3.54 -13.05 6.79
N ILE A 123 3.87 -12.49 7.93
CA ILE A 123 5.23 -12.38 8.45
C ILE A 123 5.57 -13.78 8.96
N HIS A 124 6.34 -14.51 8.16
CA HIS A 124 7.24 -15.56 8.65
C HIS A 124 8.60 -15.31 8.01
#